data_AF-A0A6P0Q3H2-F1
#
_entry.id   AF-A0A6P0Q3H2-F1
#
_cell.length_a   1.000
_cell.length_b   1.000
_cell.length_c   1.000
_cell.angle_alpha   90.00
_cell.angle_beta   90.00
_cell.angle_gamma   90.00
#
_symmetry.space_group_name_H-M   'P 1'
#
loop_
_entity.id
_entity.type
_entity.pdbx_description
1 polymer ?
#
loop_
_entity_poly.entity_id
_entity_poly.type
_entity_poly.pdbx_seq_one_letter_code
_entity_poly.pdbx_strand_id
1 'polypeptide(L)' 'RNANLGRAYLKKAILTGADLRGANLSYAHLENANLRGANLCGANLSNAKVTKEQLAQAKTNWTTVLPTGKRGFW' A
#
# COMPACT_ATOMS: atom_id res chain seq x y z
N ARG A 1 -0.69 -10.93 4.35
CA ARG A 1 -0.10 -11.26 3.03
C ARG A 1 -1.18 -11.73 2.06
N ASN A 2 -1.04 -11.48 0.75
CA ASN A 2 -1.93 -11.93 -0.34
C ASN A 2 -3.42 -11.67 -0.12
N ALA A 3 -3.77 -10.67 0.69
CA ALA A 3 -5.15 -10.34 0.99
C ALA A 3 -5.79 -9.60 -0.20
N ASN A 4 -7.08 -9.81 -0.43
CA ASN A 4 -7.84 -9.00 -1.35
C ASN A 4 -8.48 -7.83 -0.59
N LEU A 5 -7.88 -6.65 -0.73
CA LEU A 5 -8.30 -5.37 -0.15
C LEU A 5 -8.58 -4.34 -1.26
N GLY A 6 -8.85 -4.82 -2.48
CA GLY A 6 -9.19 -3.95 -3.60
C GLY A 6 -10.44 -3.14 -3.28
N ARG A 7 -10.40 -1.83 -3.56
CA ARG A 7 -11.49 -0.87 -3.26
C ARG A 7 -11.86 -0.76 -1.78
N ALA A 8 -11.05 -1.31 -0.87
CA ALA A 8 -11.35 -1.24 0.56
C ALA A 8 -11.30 0.21 1.07
N TYR A 9 -12.20 0.53 2.01
CA TYR A 9 -12.18 1.79 2.75
C TYR A 9 -11.28 1.65 3.99
N LEU A 10 -10.03 2.09 3.87
CA LEU A 10 -9.00 2.01 4.90
C LEU A 10 -8.53 3.40 5.36
N LYS A 11 -9.34 4.44 5.10
CA LYS A 11 -9.05 5.81 5.52
C LYS A 11 -8.85 5.85 7.03
N LYS A 12 -7.75 6.44 7.50
CA LYS A 12 -7.34 6.49 8.92
C LYS A 12 -7.10 5.12 9.59
N ALA A 13 -7.00 4.02 8.84
CA ALA A 13 -6.71 2.71 9.42
C ALA A 13 -5.33 2.69 10.09
N ILE A 14 -5.20 1.94 11.19
CA ILE A 14 -3.93 1.65 11.84
C ILE A 14 -3.37 0.37 11.20
N LEU A 15 -2.36 0.52 10.34
CA LEU A 15 -1.70 -0.57 9.62
C LEU A 15 -0.22 -0.68 10.00
N THR A 16 0.15 -0.11 11.15
CA THR A 16 1.54 -0.09 11.64
C THR A 16 2.08 -1.52 11.73
N GLY A 17 3.19 -1.79 11.04
CA GLY A 17 3.82 -3.11 11.01
C GLY A 17 3.02 -4.22 10.29
N ALA A 18 1.89 -3.91 9.65
CA ALA A 18 1.05 -4.93 9.02
C ALA A 18 1.79 -5.68 7.90
N ASP A 19 1.62 -6.99 7.82
CA ASP A 19 2.11 -7.80 6.71
C ASP A 19 1.12 -7.79 5.54
N LEU A 20 1.34 -6.89 4.59
CA LEU A 20 0.56 -6.71 3.36
C LEU A 20 1.31 -7.18 2.11
N ARG A 21 2.33 -8.04 2.27
CA ARG A 21 3.09 -8.58 1.13
C ARG A 21 2.16 -9.22 0.12
N GLY A 22 2.32 -8.87 -1.16
CA GLY A 22 1.49 -9.41 -2.26
C GLY A 22 0.00 -9.06 -2.19
N ALA A 23 -0.44 -8.19 -1.27
CA ALA A 23 -1.85 -7.84 -1.16
C ALA A 23 -2.35 -7.08 -2.40
N ASN A 24 -3.59 -7.32 -2.79
CA ASN A 24 -4.29 -6.47 -3.74
C ASN A 24 -4.89 -5.28 -2.98
N LEU A 25 -4.33 -4.08 -3.17
CA LEU A 25 -4.81 -2.81 -2.64
C LEU A 25 -5.27 -1.87 -3.77
N SER A 26 -5.51 -2.41 -4.96
CA SER A 26 -5.92 -1.59 -6.11
C SER A 26 -7.19 -0.82 -5.79
N TYR A 27 -7.22 0.47 -6.13
CA TYR A 27 -8.33 1.39 -5.82
C TYR A 27 -8.67 1.55 -4.32
N ALA A 28 -7.84 1.07 -3.39
CA ALA A 28 -8.10 1.23 -1.96
C ALA A 28 -8.01 2.70 -1.52
N HIS A 29 -8.85 3.08 -0.56
CA HIS A 29 -8.82 4.40 0.07
C HIS A 29 -7.94 4.34 1.32
N LEU A 30 -6.69 4.78 1.21
CA LEU A 30 -5.68 4.73 2.27
C LEU A 30 -5.34 6.11 2.83
N GLU A 31 -6.10 7.16 2.48
CA GLU A 31 -5.81 8.51 2.92
C GLU A 31 -5.72 8.58 4.45
N ASN A 32 -4.64 9.14 4.99
CA ASN A 32 -4.36 9.22 6.43
C ASN A 32 -4.23 7.87 7.18
N ALA A 33 -4.16 6.73 6.50
CA ALA A 33 -3.80 5.47 7.13
C ALA A 33 -2.36 5.51 7.66
N ASN A 34 -2.14 4.93 8.85
CA ASN A 34 -0.81 4.79 9.42
C ASN A 34 -0.13 3.54 8.85
N LEU A 35 0.77 3.74 7.88
CA LEU A 35 1.53 2.68 7.20
C LEU A 35 2.94 2.47 7.77
N ARG A 36 3.26 3.06 8.94
CA ARG A 36 4.60 2.99 9.52
C ARG A 36 5.05 1.54 9.69
N GLY A 37 6.11 1.15 9.00
CA GLY A 37 6.67 -0.20 9.04
C GLY A 37 5.83 -1.29 8.37
N ALA A 38 4.70 -0.96 7.74
CA ALA A 38 3.90 -1.92 7.00
C ALA A 38 4.72 -2.54 5.87
N ASN A 39 4.55 -3.84 5.62
CA ASN A 39 5.26 -4.53 4.56
C ASN A 39 4.39 -4.62 3.30
N LEU A 40 4.66 -3.77 2.31
CA LEU A 40 3.97 -3.68 1.03
C LEU A 40 4.81 -4.29 -0.12
N CYS A 41 5.83 -5.10 0.18
CA CYS A 41 6.63 -5.76 -0.85
C CYS A 41 5.74 -6.62 -1.75
N GLY A 42 5.76 -6.33 -3.05
CA GLY A 42 4.92 -7.01 -4.05
C GLY A 42 3.43 -6.68 -4.00
N ALA A 43 2.98 -5.76 -3.13
CA ALA A 43 1.59 -5.33 -3.10
C ALA A 43 1.22 -4.54 -4.37
N ASN A 44 -0.04 -4.64 -4.78
CA ASN A 44 -0.58 -3.87 -5.89
C ASN A 44 -1.36 -2.65 -5.37
N LEU A 45 -0.81 -1.45 -5.50
CA LEU A 45 -1.46 -0.19 -5.11
C LEU A 45 -2.01 0.59 -6.31
N SER A 46 -2.17 -0.03 -7.49
CA SER A 46 -2.67 0.64 -8.68
C SER A 46 -3.95 1.43 -8.39
N ASN A 47 -3.96 2.73 -8.66
CA ASN A 47 -5.08 3.64 -8.39
C ASN A 47 -5.50 3.77 -6.92
N ALA A 48 -4.71 3.27 -5.96
CA ALA A 48 -4.97 3.48 -4.55
C ALA A 48 -4.78 4.95 -4.17
N LYS A 49 -5.63 5.46 -3.28
CA LYS A 49 -5.51 6.81 -2.74
C LYS A 49 -4.59 6.79 -1.53
N VAL A 50 -3.31 7.03 -1.77
CA VAL A 50 -2.25 7.06 -0.76
C VAL A 50 -1.21 8.10 -1.17
N THR A 51 -0.65 8.84 -0.21
CA THR A 51 0.37 9.86 -0.52
C THR A 51 1.78 9.26 -0.54
N LYS A 52 2.73 9.98 -1.15
CA LYS A 52 4.14 9.59 -1.17
C LYS A 52 4.70 9.50 0.25
N GLU A 53 4.31 10.41 1.13
CA GLU A 53 4.78 10.50 2.52
C GLU A 53 4.28 9.33 3.37
N GLN A 54 3.05 8.85 3.13
CA GLN A 54 2.55 7.63 3.77
C GLN A 54 3.30 6.39 3.29
N LEU A 55 3.60 6.33 1.97
CA LEU A 55 4.34 5.23 1.36
C LEU A 55 5.81 5.18 1.76
N ALA A 56 6.46 6.33 1.95
CA ALA A 56 7.84 6.44 2.41
C ALA A 56 8.06 5.83 3.80
N GLN A 57 6.99 5.69 4.59
CA GLN A 57 7.03 5.07 5.92
C GLN A 57 6.83 3.54 5.88
N ALA A 58 6.48 2.98 4.73
CA ALA A 58 6.27 1.56 4.53
C ALA A 58 7.47 0.90 3.85
N LYS A 59 7.57 -0.42 3.98
CA LYS A 59 8.56 -1.23 3.26
C LYS A 59 7.99 -1.56 1.88
N THR A 60 8.66 -1.12 0.83
CA THR A 60 8.35 -1.45 -0.57
C THR A 60 9.57 -2.10 -1.24
N ASN A 61 9.37 -2.72 -2.40
CA ASN A 61 10.46 -3.23 -3.22
C ASN A 61 10.17 -3.00 -4.71
N TRP A 62 11.10 -3.41 -5.58
CA TRP A 62 10.95 -3.30 -7.04
C TRP A 62 9.73 -4.05 -7.62
N THR A 63 9.12 -4.97 -6.86
CA THR A 63 7.90 -5.70 -7.28
C THR A 63 6.60 -5.00 -6.84
N THR A 64 6.66 -4.04 -5.92
CA THR A 64 5.49 -3.25 -5.52
C THR A 64 5.00 -2.43 -6.72
N VAL A 65 3.69 -2.46 -6.98
CA VAL A 65 3.05 -1.62 -8.00
C VAL A 65 2.55 -0.35 -7.31
N LEU A 66 3.03 0.81 -7.77
CA LEU A 66 2.72 2.12 -7.20
C LEU A 66 1.32 2.60 -7.62
N PRO A 67 0.78 3.66 -6.98
CA PRO A 67 -0.50 4.27 -7.38
C PRO A 67 -0.59 4.65 -8.85
N THR A 68 0.53 4.99 -9.46
CA THR A 68 0.67 5.31 -10.90
C THR A 68 0.58 4.10 -11.82
N GLY A 69 0.50 2.88 -11.28
CA GLY A 69 0.54 1.62 -12.03
C GLY A 69 1.96 1.18 -12.42
N LYS A 70 2.98 2.01 -12.20
CA LYS A 70 4.38 1.65 -12.45
C LYS A 70 4.93 0.77 -11.32
N ARG A 71 5.85 -0.13 -11.66
CA ARG A 71 6.66 -0.86 -10.68
C ARG A 71 7.93 -0.08 -10.37
N GLY A 72 8.43 -0.23 -9.15
CA GLY A 72 9.74 0.28 -8.78
C GLY A 72 9.76 0.95 -7.41
N PHE A 73 10.96 1.42 -7.07
CA PHE A 73 11.15 2.34 -5.97
C PHE A 73 10.70 3.75 -6.38
N TRP A 74 10.42 4.57 -5.38
CA TRP A 74 10.16 6.01 -5.57
C TRP A 74 11.41 6.74 -6.02
#